data_AF-A0AAP0BCX3-F1
#
_entry.id   AF-A0AAP0BCX3-F1
#
_cell.length_a   1.000
_cell.length_b   1.000
_cell.length_c   1.000
_cell.angle_alpha   90.00
_cell.angle_beta   90.00
_cell.angle_gamma   90.00
#
_symmetry.space_group_name_H-M   'P 1'
#
loop_
_entity.id
_entity.type
_entity.pdbx_description
1 polymer ?
#
loop_
_entity_poly.entity_id
_entity_poly.type
_entity_poly.pdbx_seq_one_letter_code
_entity_poly.pdbx_strand_id
1 'polypeptide(L)'
;MSITSQLQVIKSLSKGKEDQIHRPLTRPSVLFGPKEAADIDLRLIFPLAQSGLDALIEADDRFSTYKTTIFSHATLDINREKMPPKEEEKLNKSICSYLQLLAGHLHLPASLRTLEYLIRRYQIHIFNVEELVLCALPYHDTQAFVRIVQLLDFGNKKWAFLEGVKTSGAPPPRKVIVNQCVRDKGVLEALCNYASPMKGFQHSRPVICFCTAVTVDVLGSIPKLDTDILQRILTFVFNGLNPTISGIPDHGAGALMIVGLVATRTTLAYKLVQNMILFIAQFARHEASKSSDLQRLRLAVVALVTLVQVLLKPIISQLIVEPPVTSNDFLDSPTVEEVDHYLVLCLGQMAVTVKSDVLWKPLNHEVLMQTRSELVRPKIVGLKVIKYLVEHLREEYLAFLPETIPFLGELLEDVELPVKTLAQEILRSMEALSGESLKEYL
;
A
#
# COMPACT_ATOMS: atom_id res chain seq x y z
N MET A 1 -20.98 23.17 -40.10
CA MET A 1 -20.64 23.42 -38.68
C MET A 1 -21.54 24.53 -38.16
N SER A 2 -22.22 24.32 -37.03
CA SER A 2 -23.22 25.25 -36.50
C SER A 2 -22.57 26.39 -35.70
N ILE A 3 -23.16 27.59 -35.75
CA ILE A 3 -22.81 28.73 -34.87
C ILE A 3 -22.80 28.30 -33.38
N THR A 4 -23.65 27.35 -32.99
CA THR A 4 -23.69 26.77 -31.64
C THR A 4 -22.41 26.00 -31.30
N SER A 5 -21.86 25.24 -32.25
CA SER A 5 -20.58 24.53 -32.05
C SER A 5 -19.39 25.48 -31.98
N GLN A 6 -19.41 26.58 -32.74
CA GLN A 6 -18.38 27.63 -32.66
C GLN A 6 -18.48 28.42 -31.35
N LEU A 7 -19.68 28.72 -30.86
CA LEU A 7 -19.90 29.37 -29.57
C LEU A 7 -19.46 28.51 -28.38
N GLN A 8 -19.62 27.18 -28.44
CA GLN A 8 -19.11 26.28 -27.41
C GLN A 8 -17.59 26.23 -27.39
N VAL A 9 -16.94 26.20 -28.56
CA VAL A 9 -15.48 26.27 -28.69
C VAL A 9 -14.96 27.61 -28.17
N ILE A 10 -15.60 28.72 -28.54
CA ILE A 10 -15.23 30.05 -28.05
C ILE A 10 -15.45 30.17 -26.52
N LYS A 11 -16.53 29.62 -25.96
CA LYS A 11 -16.74 29.54 -24.50
C LYS A 11 -15.69 28.69 -23.79
N SER A 12 -15.23 27.60 -24.41
CA SER A 12 -14.16 26.79 -23.85
C SER A 12 -12.79 27.50 -23.90
N LEU A 13 -12.58 28.38 -24.89
CA LEU A 13 -11.39 29.22 -25.03
C LEU A 13 -11.45 30.53 -24.21
N SER A 14 -12.64 30.93 -23.76
CA SER A 14 -12.89 32.19 -23.02
C SER A 14 -13.17 31.99 -21.53
N LYS A 15 -12.88 30.81 -20.97
CA LYS A 15 -12.93 30.61 -19.50
C LYS A 15 -11.94 31.58 -18.86
N GLY A 16 -12.44 32.68 -18.28
CA GLY A 16 -11.64 33.68 -17.55
C GLY A 16 -11.80 35.15 -17.96
N LYS A 17 -12.55 35.50 -19.03
CA LYS A 17 -12.80 36.92 -19.33
C LYS A 17 -13.86 37.50 -18.38
N GLU A 18 -13.44 38.11 -17.27
CA GLU A 18 -14.28 39.04 -16.50
C GLU A 18 -14.38 40.38 -17.25
N ASP A 19 -15.61 40.81 -17.55
CA ASP A 19 -15.90 42.20 -17.92
C ASP A 19 -15.63 43.10 -16.70
N GLN A 20 -14.63 43.98 -16.80
CA GLN A 20 -14.11 44.81 -15.70
C GLN A 20 -15.08 45.89 -15.17
N ILE A 21 -16.34 45.95 -15.62
CA ILE A 21 -17.24 47.08 -15.37
C ILE A 21 -18.27 46.79 -14.25
N HIS A 22 -18.55 45.53 -13.93
CA HIS A 22 -19.49 45.18 -12.85
C HIS A 22 -18.91 44.10 -11.92
N ARG A 23 -19.15 44.24 -10.61
CA ARG A 23 -18.84 43.17 -9.65
C ARG A 23 -19.58 41.89 -10.08
N PRO A 24 -18.91 40.73 -10.13
CA PRO A 24 -19.55 39.49 -10.55
C PRO A 24 -20.68 39.13 -9.57
N LEU A 25 -21.82 38.62 -10.07
CA LEU A 25 -22.97 38.27 -9.21
C LEU A 25 -22.69 37.11 -8.25
N THR A 26 -21.67 36.31 -8.56
CA THR A 26 -21.25 35.17 -7.74
C THR A 26 -19.73 35.02 -7.79
N ARG A 27 -19.12 34.51 -6.73
CA ARG A 27 -17.70 34.12 -6.72
C ARG A 27 -17.47 32.73 -6.11
N PRO A 28 -16.48 31.97 -6.61
CA PRO A 28 -16.05 30.72 -5.99
C PRO A 28 -15.59 30.96 -4.55
N SER A 29 -16.07 30.15 -3.61
CA SER A 29 -15.70 30.19 -2.21
C SER A 29 -15.95 28.84 -1.55
N VAL A 30 -15.03 28.41 -0.69
CA VAL A 30 -15.20 27.22 0.15
C VAL A 30 -15.81 27.57 1.51
N LEU A 31 -15.69 28.83 1.93
CA LEU A 31 -16.22 29.30 3.22
C LEU A 31 -17.63 29.89 3.12
N PHE A 32 -17.90 30.68 2.07
CA PHE A 32 -19.08 31.52 1.96
C PHE A 32 -20.01 31.05 0.84
N GLY A 33 -21.28 31.47 0.90
CA GLY A 33 -22.20 31.23 -0.21
C GLY A 33 -21.78 32.01 -1.47
N PRO A 34 -22.10 31.56 -2.71
CA PRO A 34 -21.60 32.20 -3.93
C PRO A 34 -21.93 33.69 -4.06
N LYS A 35 -23.12 34.10 -3.59
CA LYS A 35 -23.56 35.50 -3.59
C LYS A 35 -22.83 36.33 -2.53
N GLU A 36 -22.75 35.81 -1.29
CA GLU A 36 -22.02 36.45 -0.20
C GLU A 36 -20.53 36.63 -0.55
N ALA A 37 -19.92 35.61 -1.16
CA ALA A 37 -18.54 35.66 -1.61
C ALA A 37 -18.28 36.75 -2.66
N ALA A 38 -19.28 37.13 -3.46
CA ALA A 38 -19.15 38.20 -4.44
C ALA A 38 -18.91 39.57 -3.80
N ASP A 39 -19.50 39.80 -2.62
CA ASP A 39 -19.40 41.03 -1.85
C ASP A 39 -18.12 41.12 -1.02
N ILE A 40 -17.44 39.99 -0.79
CA ILE A 40 -16.21 39.92 -0.01
C ILE A 40 -14.98 40.16 -0.91
N ASP A 41 -14.25 41.23 -0.59
CA ASP A 41 -12.97 41.56 -1.22
C ASP A 41 -11.84 40.65 -0.71
N LEU A 42 -10.88 40.34 -1.58
CA LEU A 42 -9.71 39.54 -1.26
C LEU A 42 -8.90 40.13 -0.09
N ARG A 43 -8.88 41.45 0.06
CA ARG A 43 -8.22 42.14 1.18
C ARG A 43 -8.79 41.77 2.55
N LEU A 44 -10.06 41.35 2.61
CA LEU A 44 -10.69 40.84 3.84
C LEU A 44 -10.42 39.34 4.05
N ILE A 45 -10.21 38.60 2.96
CA ILE A 45 -9.89 37.15 2.99
C ILE A 45 -8.45 36.93 3.46
N PHE A 46 -7.52 37.80 3.08
CA PHE A 46 -6.11 37.61 3.37
C PHE A 46 -5.77 37.54 4.88
N PRO A 47 -6.28 38.43 5.75
CA PRO A 47 -6.09 38.30 7.20
C PRO A 47 -6.66 36.99 7.78
N LEU A 48 -7.79 36.50 7.25
CA LEU A 48 -8.37 35.21 7.65
C LEU A 48 -7.42 34.05 7.30
N ALA A 49 -6.83 34.10 6.11
CA ALA A 49 -5.85 33.11 5.67
C ALA A 49 -4.54 33.20 6.45
N GLN A 50 -4.06 34.39 6.81
CA GLN A 50 -2.88 34.54 7.68
C GLN A 50 -3.14 33.92 9.07
N SER A 51 -4.28 34.22 9.68
CA SER A 51 -4.67 33.59 10.95
C SER A 51 -4.83 32.06 10.84
N GLY A 52 -5.40 31.58 9.72
CA GLY A 52 -5.47 30.14 9.44
C GLY A 52 -4.08 29.52 9.30
N LEU A 53 -3.16 30.19 8.62
CA LEU A 53 -1.79 29.72 8.45
C LEU A 53 -1.04 29.68 9.78
N ASP A 54 -1.17 30.70 10.63
CA ASP A 54 -0.52 30.72 11.94
C ASP A 54 -1.00 29.55 12.81
N ALA A 55 -2.30 29.26 12.83
CA ALA A 55 -2.84 28.07 13.53
C ALA A 55 -2.35 26.74 12.94
N LEU A 56 -2.13 26.67 11.62
CA LEU A 56 -1.53 25.50 10.99
C LEU A 56 -0.05 25.35 11.31
N ILE A 57 0.70 26.46 11.44
CA ILE A 57 2.10 26.46 11.87
C ILE A 57 2.22 25.96 13.31
N GLU A 58 1.30 26.36 14.19
CA GLU A 58 1.24 25.83 15.56
C GLU A 58 1.01 24.32 15.60
N ALA A 59 0.26 23.76 14.64
CA ALA A 59 0.01 22.32 14.54
C ALA A 59 1.15 21.57 13.83
N ASP A 60 1.77 22.16 12.81
CA ASP A 60 2.84 21.57 12.00
C ASP A 60 3.75 22.67 11.44
N ASP A 61 4.94 22.82 12.04
CA ASP A 61 5.91 23.88 11.71
C ASP A 61 6.35 23.87 10.23
N ARG A 62 6.15 22.75 9.50
CA ARG A 62 6.42 22.69 8.05
C ARG A 62 5.63 23.74 7.26
N PHE A 63 4.52 24.25 7.79
CA PHE A 63 3.76 25.34 7.17
C PHE A 63 4.48 26.70 7.20
N SER A 64 5.48 26.89 8.07
CA SER A 64 6.17 28.18 8.27
C SER A 64 6.81 28.72 7.00
N THR A 65 7.31 27.80 6.15
CA THR A 65 7.94 28.12 4.86
C THR A 65 6.98 28.83 3.88
N TYR A 66 5.66 28.68 4.07
CA TYR A 66 4.67 29.26 3.18
C TYR A 66 4.27 30.71 3.54
N LYS A 67 4.64 31.17 4.74
CA LYS A 67 4.32 32.52 5.24
C LYS A 67 4.93 33.62 4.38
N THR A 68 6.16 33.41 3.91
CA THR A 68 6.90 34.35 3.07
C THR A 68 6.74 34.10 1.57
N THR A 69 6.07 33.01 1.18
CA THR A 69 5.86 32.66 -0.23
C THR A 69 4.42 32.94 -0.64
N ILE A 70 3.56 31.92 -0.64
CA ILE A 70 2.18 31.98 -1.16
C ILE A 70 1.20 32.68 -0.20
N PHE A 71 1.63 33.07 1.01
CA PHE A 71 0.83 33.87 1.96
C PHE A 71 1.51 35.20 2.34
N SER A 72 2.39 35.73 1.49
CA SER A 72 3.00 37.04 1.70
C SER A 72 2.10 38.18 1.19
N HIS A 73 2.25 39.40 1.71
CA HIS A 73 1.46 40.55 1.27
C HIS A 73 1.62 40.86 -0.23
N ALA A 74 2.79 40.56 -0.82
CA ALA A 74 3.04 40.73 -2.25
C ALA A 74 2.10 39.90 -3.15
N THR A 75 1.45 38.88 -2.58
CA THR A 75 0.56 37.99 -3.34
C THR A 75 -0.79 38.62 -3.66
N LEU A 76 -1.19 39.69 -2.97
CA LEU A 76 -2.46 40.40 -3.18
C LEU A 76 -2.59 41.03 -4.57
N ASP A 77 -1.49 41.22 -5.29
CA ASP A 77 -1.48 41.85 -6.61
C ASP A 77 -1.14 40.87 -7.76
N ILE A 78 -0.88 39.59 -7.46
CA ILE A 78 -0.45 38.58 -8.45
C ILE A 78 -1.58 38.13 -9.37
N ASN A 79 -1.57 38.47 -10.65
CA ASN A 79 -2.51 37.89 -11.60
C ASN A 79 -1.94 36.63 -12.25
N ARG A 80 -2.43 35.45 -11.86
CA ARG A 80 -1.94 34.15 -12.34
C ARG A 80 -2.10 33.97 -13.85
N GLU A 81 -3.17 34.46 -14.46
CA GLU A 81 -3.42 34.33 -15.91
C GLU A 81 -2.43 35.13 -16.76
N LYS A 82 -1.80 36.14 -16.16
CA LYS A 82 -0.79 36.99 -16.81
C LYS A 82 0.64 36.63 -16.41
N MET A 83 0.81 35.56 -15.63
CA MET A 83 2.10 35.14 -15.12
C MET A 83 2.93 34.47 -16.22
N PRO A 84 4.25 34.74 -16.30
CA PRO A 84 5.14 34.02 -17.22
C PRO A 84 5.16 32.51 -16.91
N PRO A 85 5.29 31.63 -17.92
CA PRO A 85 5.22 30.17 -17.71
C PRO A 85 6.17 29.62 -16.65
N LYS A 86 7.39 30.17 -16.56
CA LYS A 86 8.40 29.76 -15.58
C LYS A 86 8.02 30.12 -14.13
N GLU A 87 7.40 31.28 -13.95
CA GLU A 87 6.91 31.73 -12.63
C GLU A 87 5.67 30.93 -12.23
N GLU A 88 4.79 30.66 -13.19
CA GLU A 88 3.61 29.82 -12.99
C GLU A 88 4.01 28.40 -12.57
N GLU A 89 5.00 27.79 -13.23
CA GLU A 89 5.50 26.46 -12.85
C GLU A 89 6.05 26.44 -11.41
N LYS A 90 6.77 27.51 -11.01
CA LYS A 90 7.30 27.64 -9.65
C LYS A 90 6.17 27.78 -8.62
N LEU A 91 5.15 28.59 -8.93
CA LEU A 91 3.96 28.74 -8.11
C LEU A 91 3.22 27.41 -7.99
N ASN A 92 3.03 26.69 -9.10
CA ASN A 92 2.39 25.38 -9.13
C ASN A 92 3.07 24.41 -8.19
N LYS A 93 4.39 24.27 -8.29
CA LYS A 93 5.18 23.41 -7.39
C LYS A 93 4.93 23.76 -5.92
N SER A 94 4.98 25.06 -5.58
CA SER A 94 4.73 25.52 -4.21
C SER A 94 3.30 25.22 -3.72
N ILE A 95 2.29 25.42 -4.56
CA ILE A 95 0.89 25.12 -4.25
C ILE A 95 0.68 23.60 -4.09
N CYS A 96 1.22 22.79 -4.99
CA CYS A 96 1.12 21.32 -4.91
C CYS A 96 1.73 20.81 -3.60
N SER A 97 2.92 21.29 -3.22
CA SER A 97 3.55 20.94 -1.95
C SER A 97 2.75 21.41 -0.74
N TYR A 98 2.13 22.60 -0.81
CA TYR A 98 1.24 23.08 0.25
C TYR A 98 0.00 22.20 0.39
N LEU A 99 -0.66 21.84 -0.72
CA LEU A 99 -1.86 20.98 -0.71
C LEU A 99 -1.56 19.57 -0.21
N GLN A 100 -0.40 19.01 -0.56
CA GLN A 100 0.08 17.73 -0.03
C GLN A 100 0.21 17.75 1.50
N LEU A 101 0.73 18.85 2.05
CA LEU A 101 0.83 19.04 3.51
C LEU A 101 -0.55 19.30 4.16
N LEU A 102 -1.39 20.10 3.49
CA LEU A 102 -2.75 20.43 3.92
C LEU A 102 -3.65 19.18 4.02
N ALA A 103 -3.39 18.15 3.22
CA ALA A 103 -4.14 16.89 3.24
C ALA A 103 -4.09 16.19 4.62
N GLY A 104 -3.09 16.47 5.47
CA GLY A 104 -3.08 16.00 6.87
C GLY A 104 -3.97 16.79 7.83
N HIS A 105 -4.44 17.96 7.42
CA HIS A 105 -4.99 18.97 8.31
C HIS A 105 -6.35 19.49 7.84
N LEU A 106 -6.94 18.95 6.76
CA LEU A 106 -8.15 19.51 6.16
C LEU A 106 -9.39 19.50 7.07
N HIS A 107 -9.39 18.65 8.11
CA HIS A 107 -10.41 18.65 9.16
C HIS A 107 -10.40 19.93 10.02
N LEU A 108 -9.29 20.68 10.04
CA LEU A 108 -9.17 21.92 10.79
C LEU A 108 -9.87 23.07 10.04
N PRO A 109 -10.68 23.91 10.73
CA PRO A 109 -11.24 25.12 10.12
C PRO A 109 -10.17 26.07 9.57
N ALA A 110 -8.98 26.08 10.17
CA ALA A 110 -7.82 26.85 9.72
C ALA A 110 -7.42 26.51 8.27
N SER A 111 -7.51 25.22 7.89
CA SER A 111 -7.22 24.75 6.53
C SER A 111 -8.18 25.32 5.49
N LEU A 112 -9.46 25.48 5.83
CA LEU A 112 -10.43 26.07 4.90
C LEU A 112 -10.21 27.57 4.73
N ARG A 113 -9.70 28.28 5.75
CA ARG A 113 -9.34 29.70 5.65
C ARG A 113 -8.16 29.91 4.70
N THR A 114 -7.14 29.08 4.78
CA THR A 114 -6.01 29.16 3.84
C THR A 114 -6.44 28.74 2.43
N LEU A 115 -7.24 27.68 2.32
CA LEU A 115 -7.77 27.21 1.03
C LEU A 115 -8.65 28.26 0.33
N GLU A 116 -9.48 28.99 1.07
CA GLU A 116 -10.27 30.11 0.54
C GLU A 116 -9.38 31.12 -0.17
N TYR A 117 -8.28 31.53 0.45
CA TYR A 117 -7.34 32.45 -0.18
C TYR A 117 -6.70 31.86 -1.43
N LEU A 118 -6.30 30.58 -1.40
CA LEU A 118 -5.72 29.93 -2.57
C LEU A 118 -6.71 29.82 -3.74
N ILE A 119 -7.98 29.53 -3.45
CA ILE A 119 -9.08 29.49 -4.43
C ILE A 119 -9.29 30.87 -5.03
N ARG A 120 -9.35 31.91 -4.19
CA ARG A 120 -9.68 33.28 -4.59
C ARG A 120 -8.53 34.02 -5.28
N ARG A 121 -7.29 33.79 -4.85
CA ARG A 121 -6.11 34.46 -5.40
C ARG A 121 -5.50 33.69 -6.56
N TYR A 122 -5.26 32.41 -6.35
CA TYR A 122 -4.53 31.59 -7.30
C TYR A 122 -5.42 30.73 -8.17
N GLN A 123 -6.74 30.72 -7.96
CA GLN A 123 -7.66 29.93 -8.78
C GLN A 123 -7.28 28.44 -8.81
N ILE A 124 -6.86 27.86 -7.67
CA ILE A 124 -6.42 26.45 -7.62
C ILE A 124 -7.49 25.44 -8.05
N HIS A 125 -8.77 25.82 -7.94
CA HIS A 125 -9.92 25.05 -8.43
C HIS A 125 -10.00 24.95 -9.97
N ILE A 126 -9.19 25.74 -10.69
CA ILE A 126 -9.06 25.72 -12.15
C ILE A 126 -7.70 25.15 -12.55
N PHE A 127 -6.62 25.64 -11.94
CA PHE A 127 -5.26 25.30 -12.37
C PHE A 127 -4.61 24.10 -11.64
N ASN A 128 -5.16 23.66 -10.50
CA ASN A 128 -4.61 22.59 -9.66
C ASN A 128 -5.70 21.58 -9.25
N VAL A 129 -6.59 21.24 -10.19
CA VAL A 129 -7.77 20.41 -9.93
C VAL A 129 -7.38 19.05 -9.35
N GLU A 130 -6.39 18.37 -9.94
CA GLU A 130 -6.00 17.03 -9.49
C GLU A 130 -5.43 17.05 -8.07
N GLU A 131 -4.53 17.99 -7.75
CA GLU A 131 -3.97 18.10 -6.40
C GLU A 131 -5.02 18.51 -5.36
N LEU A 132 -5.97 19.36 -5.74
CA LEU A 132 -7.06 19.76 -4.84
C LEU A 132 -8.00 18.59 -4.54
N VAL A 133 -8.30 17.76 -5.55
CA VAL A 133 -9.07 16.52 -5.36
C VAL A 133 -8.31 15.55 -4.44
N LEU A 134 -7.03 15.28 -4.73
CA LEU A 134 -6.20 14.37 -3.93
C LEU A 134 -6.02 14.84 -2.48
N CYS A 135 -5.94 16.15 -2.25
CA CYS A 135 -5.91 16.74 -0.92
C CYS A 135 -7.21 16.49 -0.13
N ALA A 136 -8.36 16.58 -0.80
CA ALA A 136 -9.68 16.50 -0.17
C ALA A 136 -10.23 15.07 -0.04
N LEU A 137 -9.83 14.14 -0.91
CA LEU A 137 -10.36 12.77 -0.97
C LEU A 137 -10.31 11.98 0.35
N PRO A 138 -9.26 12.08 1.20
CA PRO A 138 -9.26 11.42 2.50
C PRO A 138 -10.44 11.82 3.40
N TYR A 139 -11.06 12.96 3.13
CA TYR A 139 -12.21 13.54 3.85
C TYR A 139 -13.49 13.53 3.02
N HIS A 140 -13.60 12.59 2.07
CA HIS A 140 -14.73 12.45 1.14
C HIS A 140 -16.11 12.43 1.79
N ASP A 141 -16.22 12.02 3.05
CA ASP A 141 -17.46 11.94 3.83
C ASP A 141 -17.84 13.25 4.54
N THR A 142 -17.08 14.33 4.33
CA THR A 142 -17.29 15.62 5.00
C THR A 142 -17.99 16.66 4.10
N GLN A 143 -18.63 17.65 4.74
CA GLN A 143 -19.17 18.81 4.02
C GLN A 143 -18.08 19.72 3.43
N ALA A 144 -16.87 19.69 3.99
CA ALA A 144 -15.73 20.39 3.41
C ALA A 144 -15.39 19.85 2.01
N PHE A 145 -15.35 18.53 1.85
CA PHE A 145 -15.14 17.88 0.56
C PHE A 145 -16.23 18.25 -0.46
N VAL A 146 -17.50 18.22 -0.06
CA VAL A 146 -18.62 18.60 -0.94
C VAL A 146 -18.44 20.02 -1.46
N ARG A 147 -18.16 20.99 -0.57
CA ARG A 147 -17.94 22.38 -0.95
C ARG A 147 -16.77 22.53 -1.91
N ILE A 148 -15.64 21.84 -1.67
CA ILE A 148 -14.48 21.87 -2.57
C ILE A 148 -14.86 21.33 -3.95
N VAL A 149 -15.50 20.15 -4.01
CA VAL A 149 -15.91 19.50 -5.27
C VAL A 149 -16.89 20.34 -6.08
N GLN A 150 -17.81 21.07 -5.42
CA GLN A 150 -18.75 21.95 -6.09
C GLN A 150 -18.08 23.11 -6.85
N LEU A 151 -16.87 23.50 -6.45
CA LEU A 151 -16.08 24.55 -7.12
C LEU A 151 -15.33 24.03 -8.35
N LEU A 152 -15.17 22.70 -8.47
CA LEU A 152 -14.38 22.10 -9.53
C LEU A 152 -15.19 21.99 -10.83
N ASP A 153 -14.46 22.12 -11.94
CA ASP A 153 -14.91 21.75 -13.26
C ASP A 153 -14.06 20.59 -13.76
N PHE A 154 -14.67 19.41 -13.82
CA PHE A 154 -13.88 18.20 -13.97
C PHE A 154 -13.36 17.97 -15.37
N GLY A 155 -13.97 18.53 -16.43
CA GLY A 155 -13.54 18.54 -17.85
C GLY A 155 -12.91 17.25 -18.43
N ASN A 156 -11.82 16.80 -17.82
CA ASN A 156 -11.26 15.45 -17.84
C ASN A 156 -12.26 14.36 -17.38
N LYS A 157 -12.02 13.14 -17.86
CA LYS A 157 -12.84 11.96 -17.51
C LYS A 157 -12.42 11.27 -16.19
N LYS A 158 -11.18 11.44 -15.74
CA LYS A 158 -10.60 10.77 -14.56
C LYS A 158 -11.42 11.07 -13.29
N TRP A 159 -11.72 12.34 -13.03
CA TRP A 159 -12.44 12.80 -11.84
C TRP A 159 -13.93 13.08 -12.08
N ALA A 160 -14.42 12.88 -13.31
CA ALA A 160 -15.80 13.18 -13.69
C ALA A 160 -16.88 12.44 -12.87
N PHE A 161 -16.53 11.32 -12.24
CA PHE A 161 -17.45 10.60 -11.35
C PHE A 161 -17.88 11.42 -10.13
N LEU A 162 -17.12 12.46 -9.76
CA LEU A 162 -17.44 13.37 -8.66
C LEU A 162 -18.52 14.41 -9.03
N GLU A 163 -18.95 14.50 -10.30
CA GLU A 163 -20.06 15.38 -10.70
C GLU A 163 -21.38 15.03 -9.98
N GLY A 164 -21.54 13.76 -9.57
CA GLY A 164 -22.65 13.32 -8.73
C GLY A 164 -22.71 14.03 -7.37
N VAL A 165 -21.55 14.39 -6.81
CA VAL A 165 -21.45 15.14 -5.53
C VAL A 165 -21.90 16.59 -5.74
N LYS A 166 -21.53 17.19 -6.86
CA LYS A 166 -21.90 18.57 -7.20
C LYS A 166 -23.41 18.73 -7.35
N THR A 167 -24.05 17.77 -8.01
CA THR A 167 -25.49 17.75 -8.25
C THR A 167 -26.30 17.37 -7.01
N SER A 168 -25.86 16.38 -6.23
CA SER A 168 -26.57 15.95 -5.02
C SER A 168 -26.33 16.85 -3.81
N GLY A 169 -25.20 17.55 -3.75
CA GLY A 169 -24.77 18.28 -2.55
C GLY A 169 -24.48 17.36 -1.36
N ALA A 170 -24.31 16.06 -1.58
CA ALA A 170 -24.09 15.06 -0.54
C ALA A 170 -22.71 14.40 -0.67
N PRO A 171 -22.04 14.06 0.46
CA PRO A 171 -20.77 13.34 0.43
C PRO A 171 -20.92 11.96 -0.24
N PRO A 172 -20.01 11.54 -1.14
CA PRO A 172 -20.06 10.22 -1.75
C PRO A 172 -19.65 9.13 -0.74
N PRO A 173 -20.25 7.93 -0.76
CA PRO A 173 -19.76 6.81 0.02
C PRO A 173 -18.44 6.27 -0.57
N ARG A 174 -17.53 5.74 0.28
CA ARG A 174 -16.23 5.18 -0.15
C ARG A 174 -16.34 4.18 -1.30
N LYS A 175 -17.41 3.38 -1.32
CA LYS A 175 -17.69 2.39 -2.38
C LYS A 175 -17.77 3.02 -3.78
N VAL A 176 -18.22 4.27 -3.90
CA VAL A 176 -18.24 4.99 -5.19
C VAL A 176 -16.82 5.23 -5.70
N ILE A 177 -15.89 5.61 -4.82
CA ILE A 177 -14.47 5.84 -5.14
C ILE A 177 -13.81 4.51 -5.53
N VAL A 178 -14.08 3.44 -4.76
CA VAL A 178 -13.60 2.08 -5.05
C VAL A 178 -14.09 1.61 -6.42
N ASN A 179 -15.39 1.71 -6.70
CA ASN A 179 -15.96 1.33 -7.98
C ASN A 179 -15.36 2.12 -9.14
N GLN A 180 -15.06 3.41 -8.93
CA GLN A 180 -14.38 4.20 -9.94
C GLN A 180 -12.95 3.70 -10.17
N CYS A 181 -12.19 3.37 -9.14
CA CYS A 181 -10.84 2.81 -9.29
C CYS A 181 -10.83 1.48 -10.03
N VAL A 182 -11.88 0.65 -9.86
CA VAL A 182 -12.09 -0.59 -10.63
C VAL A 182 -12.38 -0.29 -12.10
N ARG A 183 -13.20 0.74 -12.38
CA ARG A 183 -13.60 1.12 -13.75
C ARG A 183 -12.50 1.85 -14.52
N ASP A 184 -11.81 2.76 -13.86
CA ASP A 184 -10.73 3.58 -14.41
C ASP A 184 -9.48 3.41 -13.54
N LYS A 185 -8.59 2.53 -14.00
CA LYS A 185 -7.35 2.20 -13.31
C LYS A 185 -6.39 3.40 -13.23
N GLY A 186 -6.61 4.47 -14.01
CA GLY A 186 -5.86 5.72 -13.88
C GLY A 186 -6.17 6.46 -12.57
N VAL A 187 -7.36 6.27 -11.99
CA VAL A 187 -7.69 6.79 -10.65
C VAL A 187 -6.94 6.01 -9.58
N LEU A 188 -6.89 4.68 -9.69
CA LEU A 188 -6.12 3.84 -8.76
C LEU A 188 -4.64 4.24 -8.78
N GLU A 189 -4.06 4.37 -9.98
CA GLU A 189 -2.66 4.80 -10.15
C GLU A 189 -2.40 6.18 -9.52
N ALA A 190 -3.31 7.14 -9.71
CA ALA A 190 -3.18 8.46 -9.11
C ALA A 190 -3.16 8.39 -7.57
N LEU A 191 -4.01 7.57 -6.95
CA LEU A 191 -4.02 7.39 -5.49
C LEU A 191 -2.76 6.70 -4.98
N CYS A 192 -2.31 5.63 -5.64
CA CYS A 192 -1.09 4.91 -5.27
C CYS A 192 0.15 5.79 -5.40
N ASN A 193 0.26 6.57 -6.48
CA ASN A 193 1.37 7.49 -6.69
C ASN A 193 1.31 8.66 -5.69
N TYR A 194 0.13 9.22 -5.45
CA TYR A 194 -0.04 10.32 -4.49
C TYR A 194 0.36 9.92 -3.08
N ALA A 195 0.00 8.72 -2.63
CA ALA A 195 0.34 8.29 -1.28
C ALA A 195 1.75 7.70 -1.15
N SER A 196 2.46 7.43 -2.25
CA SER A 196 3.81 6.87 -2.22
C SER A 196 4.81 7.83 -1.54
N PRO A 197 5.69 7.33 -0.65
CA PRO A 197 6.61 8.21 0.06
C PRO A 197 7.66 8.75 -0.92
N MET A 198 8.05 10.00 -0.69
CA MET A 198 9.03 10.73 -1.48
C MET A 198 10.22 11.13 -0.60
N LYS A 199 11.41 11.25 -1.19
CA LYS A 199 12.59 11.66 -0.44
C LYS A 199 12.37 13.06 0.14
N GLY A 200 12.43 13.19 1.46
CA GLY A 200 12.24 14.46 2.16
C GLY A 200 10.78 14.89 2.36
N PHE A 201 9.81 14.06 1.99
CA PHE A 201 8.39 14.34 2.25
C PHE A 201 7.62 13.10 2.70
N GLN A 202 6.85 13.28 3.77
CA GLN A 202 6.00 12.24 4.34
C GLN A 202 4.55 12.71 4.34
N HIS A 203 3.69 11.90 3.73
CA HIS A 203 2.25 12.07 3.82
C HIS A 203 1.76 11.77 5.24
N SER A 204 0.64 12.42 5.58
CA SER A 204 -0.03 12.23 6.85
C SER A 204 -0.75 10.89 6.92
N ARG A 205 -0.99 10.42 8.15
CA ARG A 205 -1.72 9.18 8.41
C ARG A 205 -3.09 9.09 7.71
N PRO A 206 -3.95 10.13 7.70
CA PRO A 206 -5.23 10.08 6.98
C PRO A 206 -5.09 9.76 5.49
N VAL A 207 -4.08 10.33 4.81
CA VAL A 207 -3.84 10.08 3.37
C VAL A 207 -3.45 8.62 3.15
N ILE A 208 -2.48 8.12 3.92
CA ILE A 208 -1.99 6.75 3.78
C ILE A 208 -3.09 5.75 4.10
N CYS A 209 -3.77 5.88 5.24
CA CYS A 209 -4.85 4.98 5.62
C CYS A 209 -5.99 4.95 4.59
N PHE A 210 -6.38 6.12 4.06
CA PHE A 210 -7.40 6.20 3.02
C PHE A 210 -6.96 5.49 1.74
N CYS A 211 -5.76 5.78 1.22
CA CYS A 211 -5.28 5.18 -0.02
C CYS A 211 -5.06 3.66 0.11
N THR A 212 -4.54 3.21 1.26
CA THR A 212 -4.44 1.78 1.57
C THR A 212 -5.81 1.12 1.60
N ALA A 213 -6.79 1.69 2.31
CA ALA A 213 -8.13 1.12 2.41
C ALA A 213 -8.83 1.03 1.04
N VAL A 214 -8.75 2.09 0.23
CA VAL A 214 -9.29 2.07 -1.14
C VAL A 214 -8.58 1.02 -1.99
N THR A 215 -7.26 0.92 -1.93
CA THR A 215 -6.50 -0.08 -2.71
C THR A 215 -6.89 -1.50 -2.31
N VAL A 216 -6.99 -1.79 -1.01
CA VAL A 216 -7.44 -3.10 -0.50
C VAL A 216 -8.87 -3.42 -0.95
N ASP A 217 -9.80 -2.47 -0.84
CA ASP A 217 -11.18 -2.65 -1.28
C ASP A 217 -11.28 -2.90 -2.80
N VAL A 218 -10.46 -2.21 -3.61
CA VAL A 218 -10.37 -2.41 -5.07
C VAL A 218 -9.90 -3.82 -5.39
N LEU A 219 -8.80 -4.26 -4.78
CA LEU A 219 -8.26 -5.61 -4.96
C LEU A 219 -9.23 -6.71 -4.47
N GLY A 220 -10.00 -6.43 -3.42
CA GLY A 220 -11.07 -7.29 -2.94
C GLY A 220 -12.26 -7.39 -3.92
N SER A 221 -12.60 -6.28 -4.59
CA SER A 221 -13.76 -6.18 -5.48
C SER A 221 -13.54 -6.80 -6.86
N ILE A 222 -12.28 -6.94 -7.30
CA ILE A 222 -11.94 -7.46 -8.62
C ILE A 222 -11.84 -9.00 -8.57
N PRO A 223 -12.63 -9.76 -9.36
CA PRO A 223 -12.62 -11.23 -9.30
C PRO A 223 -11.27 -11.85 -9.69
N LYS A 224 -10.62 -11.31 -10.73
CA LYS A 224 -9.33 -11.78 -11.24
C LYS A 224 -8.39 -10.59 -11.40
N LEU A 225 -7.30 -10.59 -10.64
CA LEU A 225 -6.28 -9.54 -10.70
C LEU A 225 -5.42 -9.73 -11.96
N ASP A 226 -5.36 -8.71 -12.81
CA ASP A 226 -4.52 -8.67 -14.00
C ASP A 226 -3.19 -7.94 -13.77
N THR A 227 -2.23 -8.13 -14.68
CA THR A 227 -0.89 -7.54 -14.58
C THR A 227 -0.91 -6.01 -14.55
N ASP A 228 -1.88 -5.38 -15.21
CA ASP A 228 -1.99 -3.91 -15.30
C ASP A 228 -2.43 -3.30 -13.94
N ILE A 229 -3.37 -3.94 -13.23
CA ILE A 229 -3.71 -3.53 -11.85
C ILE A 229 -2.50 -3.70 -10.93
N LEU A 230 -1.79 -4.83 -11.05
CA LEU A 230 -0.59 -5.09 -10.24
C LEU A 230 0.47 -4.01 -10.47
N GLN A 231 0.76 -3.66 -11.72
CA GLN A 231 1.74 -2.63 -12.06
C GLN A 231 1.44 -1.27 -11.41
N ARG A 232 0.17 -0.88 -11.33
CA ARG A 232 -0.27 0.41 -10.76
C ARG A 232 -0.09 0.51 -9.25
N ILE A 233 -0.13 -0.62 -8.54
CA ILE A 233 0.05 -0.65 -7.09
C ILE A 233 1.52 -0.85 -6.67
N LEU A 234 2.41 -1.26 -7.59
CA LEU A 234 3.81 -1.57 -7.26
C LEU A 234 4.57 -0.38 -6.68
N THR A 235 4.34 0.84 -7.18
CA THR A 235 5.01 2.04 -6.66
C THR A 235 4.68 2.27 -5.20
N PHE A 236 3.41 2.13 -4.82
CA PHE A 236 2.97 2.26 -3.44
C PHE A 236 3.59 1.18 -2.54
N VAL A 237 3.63 -0.07 -3.02
CA VAL A 237 4.17 -1.21 -2.29
C VAL A 237 5.68 -1.09 -2.10
N PHE A 238 6.45 -0.96 -3.17
CA PHE A 238 7.91 -0.97 -3.09
C PHE A 238 8.46 0.27 -2.41
N ASN A 239 7.90 1.46 -2.66
CA ASN A 239 8.35 2.66 -1.94
C ASN A 239 7.99 2.59 -0.46
N GLY A 240 6.86 1.96 -0.12
CA GLY A 240 6.43 1.73 1.25
C GLY A 240 7.29 0.76 2.06
N LEU A 241 7.85 -0.26 1.39
CA LEU A 241 8.74 -1.25 1.99
C LEU A 241 10.22 -0.84 1.94
N ASN A 242 10.56 0.21 1.21
CA ASN A 242 11.94 0.63 1.02
C ASN A 242 12.49 1.30 2.31
N PRO A 243 13.46 0.70 3.02
CA PRO A 243 13.98 1.28 4.27
C PRO A 243 14.76 2.59 4.05
N THR A 244 15.19 2.87 2.81
CA THR A 244 15.92 4.10 2.47
C THR A 244 14.98 5.31 2.30
N ILE A 245 13.70 5.05 2.04
CA ILE A 245 12.69 6.09 1.90
C ILE A 245 11.98 6.22 3.23
N SER A 246 12.20 7.34 3.91
CA SER A 246 11.58 7.62 5.20
C SER A 246 10.07 7.87 4.99
N GLY A 247 9.24 6.84 5.16
CA GLY A 247 7.77 6.95 5.23
C GLY A 247 7.26 6.93 6.68
N ILE A 248 5.98 7.25 6.88
CA ILE A 248 5.33 7.00 8.17
C ILE A 248 5.12 5.49 8.36
N PRO A 249 5.09 4.98 9.60
CA PRO A 249 4.93 3.54 9.88
C PRO A 249 3.69 2.92 9.22
N ASP A 250 2.57 3.66 9.15
CA ASP A 250 1.33 3.20 8.53
C ASP A 250 1.50 2.83 7.05
N HIS A 251 2.45 3.44 6.33
CA HIS A 251 2.69 3.12 4.93
C HIS A 251 3.23 1.71 4.78
N GLY A 252 4.27 1.36 5.55
CA GLY A 252 4.85 0.02 5.53
C GLY A 252 3.79 -1.04 5.86
N ALA A 253 2.96 -0.80 6.88
CA ALA A 253 1.83 -1.68 7.19
C ALA A 253 0.85 -1.82 6.02
N GLY A 254 0.46 -0.71 5.38
CA GLY A 254 -0.43 -0.74 4.22
C GLY A 254 0.16 -1.47 3.01
N ALA A 255 1.46 -1.33 2.76
CA ALA A 255 2.17 -2.07 1.73
C ALA A 255 2.16 -3.59 2.01
N LEU A 256 2.42 -4.00 3.26
CA LEU A 256 2.38 -5.40 3.67
C LEU A 256 0.98 -6.01 3.55
N MET A 257 -0.07 -5.25 3.91
CA MET A 257 -1.46 -5.68 3.72
C MET A 257 -1.78 -5.92 2.24
N ILE A 258 -1.38 -5.01 1.36
CA ILE A 258 -1.58 -5.14 -0.08
C ILE A 258 -0.82 -6.36 -0.62
N VAL A 259 0.42 -6.57 -0.19
CA VAL A 259 1.21 -7.74 -0.60
C VAL A 259 0.55 -9.05 -0.17
N GLY A 260 0.11 -9.16 1.08
CA GLY A 260 -0.59 -10.35 1.57
C GLY A 260 -1.88 -10.63 0.79
N LEU A 261 -2.67 -9.60 0.49
CA LEU A 261 -3.89 -9.75 -0.32
C LEU A 261 -3.58 -10.18 -1.76
N VAL A 262 -2.58 -9.58 -2.39
CA VAL A 262 -2.20 -9.93 -3.78
C VAL A 262 -1.68 -11.37 -3.84
N ALA A 263 -0.82 -11.77 -2.89
CA ALA A 263 -0.26 -13.11 -2.82
C ALA A 263 -1.33 -14.21 -2.67
N THR A 264 -2.43 -13.93 -1.96
CA THR A 264 -3.53 -14.90 -1.78
C THR A 264 -4.51 -14.95 -2.95
N ARG A 265 -4.53 -13.93 -3.83
CA ARG A 265 -5.58 -13.79 -4.85
C ARG A 265 -5.12 -14.03 -6.28
N THR A 266 -3.82 -14.07 -6.55
CA THR A 266 -3.32 -14.29 -7.92
C THR A 266 -1.98 -15.02 -7.92
N THR A 267 -1.70 -15.73 -9.01
CA THR A 267 -0.39 -16.33 -9.26
C THR A 267 0.57 -15.23 -9.71
N LEU A 268 1.60 -15.00 -8.91
CA LEU A 268 2.60 -13.97 -9.17
C LEU A 268 3.77 -14.51 -9.99
N ALA A 269 4.33 -13.66 -10.85
CA ALA A 269 5.56 -13.99 -11.55
C ALA A 269 6.71 -14.16 -10.55
N TYR A 270 7.54 -15.19 -10.74
CA TYR A 270 8.65 -15.54 -9.83
C TYR A 270 9.53 -14.33 -9.47
N LYS A 271 9.93 -13.53 -10.46
CA LYS A 271 10.74 -12.31 -10.26
C LYS A 271 10.06 -11.27 -9.37
N LEU A 272 8.73 -11.12 -9.47
CA LEU A 272 7.97 -10.21 -8.63
C LEU A 272 7.95 -10.70 -7.17
N VAL A 273 7.76 -12.00 -6.96
CA VAL A 273 7.80 -12.60 -5.62
C VAL A 273 9.18 -12.45 -4.99
N GLN A 274 10.26 -12.74 -5.73
CA GLN A 274 11.64 -12.54 -5.25
C GLN A 274 11.88 -11.10 -4.79
N ASN A 275 11.46 -10.12 -5.59
CA ASN A 275 11.58 -8.71 -5.23
C ASN A 275 10.75 -8.36 -3.98
N MET A 276 9.51 -8.83 -3.89
CA MET A 276 8.67 -8.58 -2.71
C MET A 276 9.29 -9.17 -1.44
N ILE A 277 9.80 -10.41 -1.49
CA ILE A 277 10.47 -11.04 -0.35
C ILE A 277 11.68 -10.22 0.08
N LEU A 278 12.52 -9.80 -0.87
CA LEU A 278 13.72 -9.01 -0.59
C LEU A 278 13.37 -7.68 0.08
N PHE A 279 12.36 -6.95 -0.42
CA PHE A 279 11.92 -5.69 0.17
C PHE A 279 11.30 -5.88 1.55
N ILE A 280 10.49 -6.93 1.77
CA ILE A 280 9.91 -7.19 3.10
C ILE A 280 11.00 -7.59 4.10
N ALA A 281 11.98 -8.40 3.70
CA ALA A 281 13.09 -8.78 4.58
C ALA A 281 13.95 -7.56 4.96
N GLN A 282 14.20 -6.65 4.01
CA GLN A 282 14.86 -5.38 4.28
C GLN A 282 14.04 -4.50 5.24
N PHE A 283 12.74 -4.37 5.00
CA PHE A 283 11.81 -3.65 5.87
C PHE A 283 11.81 -4.23 7.30
N ALA A 284 11.63 -5.54 7.46
CA ALA A 284 11.59 -6.22 8.75
C ALA A 284 12.89 -6.02 9.56
N ARG A 285 14.04 -6.13 8.90
CA ARG A 285 15.36 -5.89 9.53
C ARG A 285 15.52 -4.45 10.00
N HIS A 286 15.03 -3.48 9.21
CA HIS A 286 15.06 -2.07 9.58
C HIS A 286 14.10 -1.75 10.74
N GLU A 287 12.90 -2.34 10.76
CA GLU A 287 11.96 -2.18 11.87
C GLU A 287 12.50 -2.81 13.16
N ALA A 288 13.11 -3.98 13.07
CA ALA A 288 13.73 -4.64 14.22
C ALA A 288 14.89 -3.84 14.83
N SER A 289 15.61 -3.04 14.04
CA SER A 289 16.70 -2.20 14.54
C SER A 289 16.24 -0.85 15.12
N LYS A 290 15.07 -0.35 14.70
CA LYS A 290 14.53 0.95 15.14
C LYS A 290 13.40 0.87 16.16
N SER A 291 12.66 -0.23 16.22
CA SER A 291 11.39 -0.30 16.93
C SER A 291 11.26 -1.52 17.83
N SER A 292 10.78 -1.31 19.05
CA SER A 292 10.25 -2.35 19.95
C SER A 292 8.83 -2.82 19.56
N ASP A 293 8.29 -2.35 18.44
CA ASP A 293 6.91 -2.63 18.02
C ASP A 293 6.78 -3.98 17.33
N LEU A 294 6.35 -4.96 18.13
CA LEU A 294 6.09 -6.33 17.70
C LEU A 294 5.01 -6.44 16.61
N GLN A 295 4.09 -5.47 16.48
CA GLN A 295 2.95 -5.60 15.56
C GLN A 295 3.37 -5.46 14.09
N ARG A 296 4.27 -4.53 13.79
CA ARG A 296 4.79 -4.33 12.42
C ARG A 296 5.70 -5.47 11.99
N LEU A 297 6.54 -5.96 12.91
CA LEU A 297 7.34 -7.16 12.66
C LEU A 297 6.44 -8.36 12.39
N ARG A 298 5.37 -8.55 13.19
CA ARG A 298 4.36 -9.59 12.93
C ARG A 298 3.72 -9.44 11.56
N LEU A 299 3.31 -8.23 11.16
CA LEU A 299 2.75 -7.99 9.82
C LEU A 299 3.75 -8.34 8.71
N ALA A 300 5.03 -7.99 8.88
CA ALA A 300 6.07 -8.30 7.91
C ALA A 300 6.28 -9.81 7.77
N VAL A 301 6.31 -10.53 8.91
CA VAL A 301 6.44 -11.99 8.87
C VAL A 301 5.19 -12.62 8.28
N VAL A 302 3.98 -12.19 8.63
CA VAL A 302 2.74 -12.70 8.02
C VAL A 302 2.73 -12.49 6.50
N ALA A 303 3.13 -11.31 6.02
CA ALA A 303 3.24 -11.04 4.59
C ALA A 303 4.29 -11.92 3.91
N LEU A 304 5.46 -12.11 4.54
CA LEU A 304 6.49 -13.05 4.06
C LEU A 304 5.91 -14.45 3.97
N VAL A 305 5.31 -14.97 5.03
CA VAL A 305 4.79 -16.33 4.99
C VAL A 305 3.68 -16.48 3.94
N THR A 306 2.84 -15.47 3.76
CA THR A 306 1.81 -15.48 2.71
C THR A 306 2.42 -15.54 1.31
N LEU A 307 3.49 -14.78 1.04
CA LEU A 307 4.22 -14.90 -0.24
C LEU A 307 4.93 -16.23 -0.37
N VAL A 308 5.52 -16.72 0.71
CA VAL A 308 6.27 -17.97 0.70
C VAL A 308 5.32 -19.16 0.57
N GLN A 309 4.06 -19.05 0.94
CA GLN A 309 3.01 -20.02 0.60
C GLN A 309 2.77 -20.11 -0.91
N VAL A 310 2.80 -18.98 -1.63
CA VAL A 310 2.78 -19.00 -3.11
C VAL A 310 4.01 -19.74 -3.64
N LEU A 311 5.14 -19.62 -2.93
CA LEU A 311 6.37 -20.35 -3.21
C LEU A 311 6.44 -21.74 -2.57
N LEU A 312 5.41 -22.22 -1.87
CA LEU A 312 5.50 -23.46 -1.10
C LEU A 312 5.91 -24.61 -2.00
N LYS A 313 5.23 -24.78 -3.15
CA LYS A 313 5.58 -25.80 -4.15
C LYS A 313 6.97 -25.59 -4.76
N PRO A 314 7.35 -24.38 -5.24
CA PRO A 314 8.72 -24.11 -5.67
C PRO A 314 9.80 -24.39 -4.63
N ILE A 315 9.60 -24.02 -3.36
CA ILE A 315 10.58 -24.23 -2.28
C ILE A 315 10.64 -25.71 -1.93
N ILE A 316 9.50 -26.38 -1.85
CA ILE A 316 9.45 -27.83 -1.64
C ILE A 316 10.15 -28.55 -2.79
N SER A 317 10.02 -28.08 -4.03
CA SER A 317 10.75 -28.67 -5.17
C SER A 317 12.28 -28.53 -5.04
N GLN A 318 12.78 -27.56 -4.26
CA GLN A 318 14.22 -27.45 -3.97
C GLN A 318 14.76 -28.60 -3.11
N LEU A 319 13.88 -29.37 -2.44
CA LEU A 319 14.32 -30.59 -1.75
C LEU A 319 14.85 -31.63 -2.75
N ILE A 320 14.31 -31.65 -3.98
CA ILE A 320 14.71 -32.58 -5.05
C ILE A 320 15.88 -32.03 -5.85
N VAL A 321 15.94 -30.70 -6.07
CA VAL A 321 16.98 -30.08 -6.89
C VAL A 321 18.33 -30.18 -6.18
N GLU A 322 19.30 -30.83 -6.81
CA GLU A 322 20.69 -30.78 -6.33
C GLU A 322 21.22 -29.35 -6.48
N PRO A 323 21.80 -28.76 -5.41
CA PRO A 323 22.43 -27.46 -5.51
C PRO A 323 23.54 -27.53 -6.56
N PRO A 324 23.75 -26.44 -7.32
CA PRO A 324 24.74 -26.43 -8.40
C PRO A 324 26.12 -26.75 -7.83
N VAL A 325 26.73 -27.83 -8.33
CA VAL A 325 28.12 -28.18 -8.03
C VAL A 325 29.02 -27.24 -8.83
N THR A 326 29.30 -26.05 -8.30
CA THR A 326 30.21 -25.13 -8.99
C THR A 326 31.65 -25.51 -8.74
N SER A 327 32.32 -25.90 -9.82
CA SER A 327 33.77 -25.82 -9.95
C SER A 327 34.23 -24.37 -9.73
N ASN A 328 34.67 -24.10 -8.50
CA ASN A 328 35.65 -23.09 -8.07
C ASN A 328 35.57 -21.58 -8.43
N ASP A 329 34.56 -21.05 -9.14
CA ASP A 329 34.66 -19.64 -9.61
C ASP A 329 33.78 -18.57 -8.92
N PHE A 330 33.11 -18.85 -7.78
CA PHE A 330 32.51 -17.79 -6.94
C PHE A 330 32.74 -18.04 -5.45
N LEU A 331 33.41 -17.12 -4.76
CA LEU A 331 33.88 -17.24 -3.38
C LEU A 331 32.78 -17.25 -2.27
N ASP A 332 31.49 -17.27 -2.62
CA ASP A 332 30.36 -17.10 -1.68
C ASP A 332 29.15 -18.03 -1.95
N SER A 333 29.33 -19.16 -2.65
CA SER A 333 28.23 -20.12 -2.87
C SER A 333 28.01 -21.01 -1.63
N PRO A 334 26.79 -21.10 -1.07
CA PRO A 334 26.54 -21.91 0.12
C PRO A 334 26.68 -23.41 -0.16
N THR A 335 27.13 -24.18 0.84
CA THR A 335 27.25 -25.65 0.72
C THR A 335 25.88 -26.32 0.68
N VAL A 336 25.83 -27.60 0.29
CA VAL A 336 24.58 -28.39 0.29
C VAL A 336 23.96 -28.45 1.69
N GLU A 337 24.80 -28.62 2.72
CA GLU A 337 24.36 -28.66 4.11
C GLU A 337 23.79 -27.32 4.58
N GLU A 338 24.40 -26.20 4.15
CA GLU A 338 23.90 -24.86 4.45
C GLU A 338 22.54 -24.62 3.77
N VAL A 339 22.41 -24.99 2.49
CA VAL A 339 21.14 -24.90 1.76
C VAL A 339 20.06 -25.73 2.44
N ASP A 340 20.36 -26.98 2.80
CA ASP A 340 19.43 -27.88 3.50
C ASP A 340 19.03 -27.31 4.87
N HIS A 341 19.99 -26.74 5.61
CA HIS A 341 19.72 -26.07 6.88
C HIS A 341 18.78 -24.88 6.71
N TYR A 342 19.01 -24.02 5.72
CA TYR A 342 18.14 -22.87 5.44
C TYR A 342 16.75 -23.30 4.94
N LEU A 343 16.63 -24.38 4.17
CA LEU A 343 15.34 -24.92 3.73
C LEU A 343 14.52 -25.40 4.93
N VAL A 344 15.13 -26.16 5.84
CA VAL A 344 14.48 -26.64 7.06
C VAL A 344 14.01 -25.47 7.93
N LEU A 345 14.90 -24.50 8.18
CA LEU A 345 14.55 -23.31 8.96
C LEU A 345 13.45 -22.50 8.32
N CYS A 346 13.49 -22.30 7.00
CA CYS A 346 12.49 -21.54 6.26
C CYS A 346 11.10 -22.19 6.39
N LEU A 347 10.97 -23.46 6.02
CA LEU A 347 9.69 -24.19 6.07
C LEU A 347 9.18 -24.33 7.52
N GLY A 348 10.07 -24.60 8.46
CA GLY A 348 9.74 -24.72 9.88
C GLY A 348 9.24 -23.40 10.49
N GLN A 349 9.99 -22.30 10.31
CA GLN A 349 9.62 -20.99 10.84
C GLN A 349 8.36 -20.41 10.19
N MET A 350 8.11 -20.73 8.91
CA MET A 350 6.84 -20.41 8.26
C MET A 350 5.65 -21.01 9.00
N ALA A 351 5.72 -22.30 9.35
CA ALA A 351 4.66 -22.96 10.08
C ALA A 351 4.47 -22.32 11.46
N VAL A 352 5.54 -22.17 12.23
CA VAL A 352 5.48 -21.62 13.60
C VAL A 352 4.90 -20.21 13.63
N THR A 353 5.19 -19.37 12.62
CA THR A 353 4.72 -17.99 12.62
C THR A 353 3.25 -17.85 12.22
N VAL A 354 2.74 -18.74 11.38
CA VAL A 354 1.39 -18.63 10.81
C VAL A 354 0.28 -18.98 11.79
N LYS A 355 0.54 -19.88 12.75
CA LYS A 355 -0.44 -20.31 13.77
C LYS A 355 -1.84 -20.58 13.19
N SER A 356 -1.90 -21.28 12.06
CA SER A 356 -3.14 -21.56 11.35
C SER A 356 -3.09 -22.93 10.68
N ASP A 357 -3.92 -23.83 11.18
CA ASP A 357 -4.03 -25.24 10.74
C ASP A 357 -4.34 -25.37 9.24
N VAL A 358 -5.09 -24.39 8.70
CA VAL A 358 -5.45 -24.31 7.27
C VAL A 358 -4.21 -24.32 6.39
N LEU A 359 -3.11 -23.75 6.88
CA LEU A 359 -1.88 -23.52 6.14
C LEU A 359 -0.80 -24.55 6.50
N TRP A 360 -0.88 -25.14 7.69
CA TRP A 360 -0.01 -26.25 8.09
C TRP A 360 -0.31 -27.54 7.34
N LYS A 361 -1.59 -27.85 7.12
CA LYS A 361 -1.99 -29.07 6.41
C LYS A 361 -1.36 -29.22 5.02
N PRO A 362 -1.46 -28.25 4.09
CA PRO A 362 -0.82 -28.37 2.78
C PRO A 362 0.71 -28.41 2.86
N LEU A 363 1.33 -27.70 3.82
CA LEU A 363 2.78 -27.76 4.04
C LEU A 363 3.21 -29.16 4.51
N ASN A 364 2.54 -29.71 5.53
CA ASN A 364 2.82 -31.04 6.07
C ASN A 364 2.71 -32.10 4.98
N HIS A 365 1.60 -32.08 4.24
CA HIS A 365 1.36 -33.01 3.14
C HIS A 365 2.44 -32.95 2.06
N GLU A 366 2.73 -31.76 1.52
CA GLU A 366 3.69 -31.61 0.42
C GLU A 366 5.13 -31.97 0.82
N VAL A 367 5.51 -31.74 2.10
CA VAL A 367 6.80 -32.17 2.67
C VAL A 367 6.86 -33.68 2.82
N LEU A 368 5.81 -34.32 3.36
CA LEU A 368 5.71 -35.78 3.47
C LEU A 368 5.76 -36.45 2.09
N MET A 369 5.16 -35.84 1.07
CA MET A 369 5.27 -36.35 -0.30
C MET A 369 6.73 -36.36 -0.80
N GLN A 370 7.60 -35.46 -0.34
CA GLN A 370 9.03 -35.48 -0.72
C GLN A 370 9.79 -36.64 -0.06
N THR A 371 9.30 -37.19 1.06
CA THR A 371 9.96 -38.33 1.72
C THR A 371 9.78 -39.64 0.96
N ARG A 372 8.92 -39.68 -0.06
CA ARG A 372 8.78 -40.82 -0.98
C ARG A 372 9.68 -40.72 -2.22
N SER A 373 10.59 -39.75 -2.28
CA SER A 373 11.57 -39.65 -3.36
C SER A 373 12.50 -40.87 -3.40
N GLU A 374 13.00 -41.26 -4.57
CA GLU A 374 14.04 -42.30 -4.69
C GLU A 374 15.40 -41.81 -4.16
N LEU A 375 15.63 -40.50 -4.11
CA LEU A 375 16.88 -39.90 -3.65
C LEU A 375 16.89 -39.75 -2.13
N VAL A 376 18.04 -40.02 -1.49
CA VAL A 376 18.20 -39.98 -0.02
C VAL A 376 18.07 -38.57 0.54
N ARG A 377 18.66 -37.56 -0.12
CA ARG A 377 18.69 -36.17 0.35
C ARG A 377 17.27 -35.59 0.57
N PRO A 378 16.33 -35.65 -0.40
CA PRO A 378 14.95 -35.20 -0.18
C PRO A 378 14.26 -35.87 1.00
N LYS A 379 14.47 -37.18 1.21
CA LYS A 379 13.93 -37.91 2.38
C LYS A 379 14.44 -37.32 3.68
N ILE A 380 15.76 -37.12 3.77
CA ILE A 380 16.40 -36.56 4.97
C ILE A 380 15.96 -35.12 5.23
N VAL A 381 15.96 -34.27 4.21
CA VAL A 381 15.55 -32.86 4.37
C VAL A 381 14.07 -32.77 4.73
N GLY A 382 13.21 -33.56 4.09
CA GLY A 382 11.78 -33.65 4.42
C GLY A 382 11.55 -34.10 5.86
N LEU A 383 12.21 -35.18 6.30
CA LEU A 383 12.14 -35.65 7.69
C LEU A 383 12.68 -34.60 8.68
N LYS A 384 13.74 -33.85 8.35
CA LYS A 384 14.23 -32.74 9.19
C LYS A 384 13.19 -31.62 9.33
N VAL A 385 12.45 -31.30 8.26
CA VAL A 385 11.34 -30.35 8.33
C VAL A 385 10.23 -30.88 9.26
N ILE A 386 9.81 -32.15 9.09
CA ILE A 386 8.79 -32.77 9.96
C ILE A 386 9.22 -32.76 11.42
N LYS A 387 10.46 -33.14 11.72
CA LYS A 387 11.03 -33.07 13.07
C LYS A 387 10.93 -31.66 13.66
N TYR A 388 11.31 -30.66 12.87
CA TYR A 388 11.21 -29.26 13.28
C TYR A 388 9.77 -28.86 13.64
N LEU A 389 8.79 -29.27 12.82
CA LEU A 389 7.37 -28.99 13.05
C LEU A 389 6.88 -29.64 14.35
N VAL A 390 7.19 -30.92 14.57
CA VAL A 390 6.84 -31.65 15.80
C VAL A 390 7.39 -30.95 17.04
N GLU A 391 8.66 -30.55 17.02
CA GLU A 391 9.35 -29.92 18.16
C GLU A 391 8.80 -28.52 18.50
N HIS A 392 8.38 -27.74 17.50
CA HIS A 392 8.00 -26.35 17.68
C HIS A 392 6.48 -26.10 17.72
N LEU A 393 5.67 -26.88 17.00
CA LEU A 393 4.20 -26.81 17.07
C LEU A 393 3.64 -27.63 18.24
N ARG A 394 4.37 -28.66 18.70
CA ARG A 394 4.02 -29.47 19.88
C ARG A 394 2.61 -30.06 19.79
N GLU A 395 1.74 -29.75 20.75
CA GLU A 395 0.36 -30.26 20.83
C GLU A 395 -0.45 -29.93 19.57
N GLU A 396 -0.19 -28.79 18.94
CA GLU A 396 -0.86 -28.37 17.71
C GLU A 396 -0.53 -29.31 16.53
N TYR A 397 0.63 -30.00 16.56
CA TYR A 397 0.99 -30.97 15.54
C TYR A 397 0.19 -32.28 15.63
N LEU A 398 -0.43 -32.57 16.78
CA LEU A 398 -1.15 -33.83 17.00
C LEU A 398 -2.32 -34.03 16.01
N ALA A 399 -2.88 -32.93 15.49
CA ALA A 399 -3.92 -32.97 14.46
C ALA A 399 -3.45 -33.62 13.14
N PHE A 400 -2.14 -33.69 12.91
CA PHE A 400 -1.54 -34.25 11.69
C PHE A 400 -1.04 -35.69 11.85
N LEU A 401 -1.11 -36.28 13.05
CA LEU A 401 -0.68 -37.68 13.28
C LEU A 401 -1.26 -38.67 12.28
N PRO A 402 -2.58 -38.66 11.96
CA PRO A 402 -3.17 -39.64 11.05
C PRO A 402 -2.57 -39.57 9.63
N GLU A 403 -2.11 -38.39 9.22
CA GLU A 403 -1.46 -38.19 7.92
C GLU A 403 0.02 -38.57 7.97
N THR A 404 0.73 -38.24 9.06
CA THR A 404 2.18 -38.44 9.18
C THR A 404 2.58 -39.89 9.46
N ILE A 405 1.78 -40.64 10.22
CA ILE A 405 2.09 -42.02 10.65
C ILE A 405 2.33 -42.97 9.46
N PRO A 406 1.47 -43.04 8.41
CA PRO A 406 1.71 -43.94 7.28
C PRO A 406 3.04 -43.70 6.57
N PHE A 407 3.46 -42.43 6.42
CA PHE A 407 4.75 -42.09 5.81
C PHE A 407 5.93 -42.49 6.70
N LEU A 408 5.81 -42.32 8.02
CA LEU A 408 6.84 -42.79 8.93
C LEU A 408 6.94 -44.32 8.92
N GLY A 409 5.80 -45.04 8.84
CA GLY A 409 5.77 -46.50 8.68
C GLY A 409 6.59 -46.97 7.49
N GLU A 410 6.37 -46.39 6.31
CA GLU A 410 7.16 -46.68 5.11
C GLU A 410 8.66 -46.39 5.31
N LEU A 411 9.02 -45.28 5.96
CA LEU A 411 10.42 -44.85 6.16
C LEU A 411 11.16 -45.64 7.25
N LEU A 412 10.45 -46.29 8.17
CA LEU A 412 11.05 -47.19 9.17
C LEU A 412 11.57 -48.49 8.53
N GLU A 413 11.05 -48.83 7.36
CA GLU A 413 11.47 -49.96 6.52
C GLU A 413 12.49 -49.55 5.44
N ASP A 414 12.93 -48.28 5.40
CA ASP A 414 13.88 -47.78 4.41
C ASP A 414 15.25 -48.49 4.51
N VAL A 415 15.88 -48.69 3.35
CA VAL A 415 17.20 -49.33 3.22
C VAL A 415 18.31 -48.45 3.77
N GLU A 416 18.12 -47.12 3.76
CA GLU A 416 19.11 -46.15 4.22
C GLU A 416 19.00 -45.92 5.73
N LEU A 417 20.04 -46.33 6.47
CA LEU A 417 20.08 -46.21 7.92
C LEU A 417 19.85 -44.77 8.45
N PRO A 418 20.38 -43.69 7.83
CA PRO A 418 20.13 -42.33 8.29
C PRO A 418 18.65 -41.93 8.22
N VAL A 419 17.92 -42.40 7.20
CA VAL A 419 16.48 -42.13 7.01
C VAL A 419 15.68 -42.82 8.12
N LYS A 420 15.94 -44.11 8.32
CA LYS A 420 15.30 -44.92 9.36
C LYS A 420 15.55 -44.36 10.76
N THR A 421 16.77 -43.96 11.07
CA THR A 421 17.14 -43.38 12.37
C THR A 421 16.33 -42.10 12.64
N LEU A 422 16.26 -41.20 11.65
CA LEU A 422 15.53 -39.94 11.81
C LEU A 422 14.00 -40.17 11.92
N ALA A 423 13.43 -41.12 11.16
CA ALA A 423 12.03 -41.51 11.28
C ALA A 423 11.70 -42.07 12.69
N GLN A 424 12.59 -42.90 13.26
CA GLN A 424 12.44 -43.42 14.63
C GLN A 424 12.49 -42.31 15.68
N GLU A 425 13.37 -41.33 15.52
CA GLU A 425 13.44 -40.18 16.43
C GLU A 425 12.14 -39.37 16.41
N ILE A 426 11.63 -39.07 15.22
CA ILE A 426 10.38 -38.31 15.05
C ILE A 426 9.20 -39.07 15.67
N LEU A 427 9.11 -40.38 15.42
CA LEU A 427 8.07 -41.22 16.01
C LEU A 427 8.11 -41.16 17.55
N ARG A 428 9.30 -41.28 18.16
CA ARG A 428 9.45 -41.18 19.62
C ARG A 428 9.05 -39.80 20.15
N SER A 429 9.38 -38.73 19.43
CA SER A 429 8.95 -37.38 19.79
C SER A 429 7.42 -37.24 19.72
N MET A 430 6.77 -37.85 18.73
CA MET A 430 5.31 -37.87 18.62
C MET A 430 4.64 -38.74 19.70
N GLU A 431 5.19 -39.91 20.05
CA GLU A 431 4.73 -40.74 21.17
C GLU A 431 4.85 -39.97 22.50
N ALA A 432 5.95 -39.25 22.71
CA ALA A 432 6.14 -38.43 23.90
C ALA A 432 5.13 -37.27 24.01
N LEU A 433 4.70 -36.69 22.89
CA LEU A 433 3.71 -35.61 22.84
C LEU A 433 2.28 -36.12 22.99
N SER A 434 1.94 -37.26 22.38
CA SER A 434 0.60 -37.86 22.43
C SER A 434 0.31 -38.58 23.74
N GLY A 435 1.35 -39.08 24.43
CA GLY A 435 1.22 -39.86 25.65
C GLY A 435 0.80 -41.31 25.44
N GLU A 436 0.71 -41.76 24.18
CA GLU A 436 0.37 -43.13 23.79
C GLU A 436 1.44 -43.72 22.87
N SER A 437 1.50 -45.06 22.78
CA SER A 437 2.36 -45.69 21.78
C SER A 437 1.67 -45.66 20.42
N LEU A 438 2.37 -45.16 19.42
CA LEU A 438 1.84 -45.03 18.06
C LEU A 438 2.12 -46.26 17.20
N LYS A 439 2.76 -47.29 17.78
CA LYS A 439 3.08 -48.56 17.10
C LYS A 439 1.86 -49.35 16.63
N GLU A 440 0.71 -49.16 17.26
CA GLU A 440 -0.54 -49.83 16.89
C GLU A 440 -1.13 -49.30 15.57
N TYR A 441 -0.63 -48.16 15.10
CA TYR A 441 -1.06 -47.49 13.87
C TYR A 441 -0.03 -47.59 12.73
N LEU A 442 1.11 -48.25 12.97
CA LEU A 442 2.22 -48.41 12.03
C LEU A 442 2.17 -49.72 11.24
#